data_AF-Q47CS7-F1
#
_entry.id   AF-Q47CS7-F1
#
_cell.length_a   1.000
_cell.length_b   1.000
_cell.length_c   1.000
_cell.angle_alpha   90.00
_cell.angle_beta   90.00
_cell.angle_gamma   90.00
#
_symmetry.space_group_name_H-M   'P 1'
#
loop_
_entity.id
_entity.type
_entity.pdbx_description
1 polymer ?
#
loop_
_entity_poly.entity_id
_entity_poly.type
_entity_poly.pdbx_seq_one_letter_code
_entity_poly.pdbx_strand_id
1 'polypeptide(L)'
;MLLKGVANRWQGWEYSLLLGGAVGNLVDRLVQGAVVDYLDFHAGGWHWSAFNLADTALCLSALILLWGTLLSSAQSKAPPSLSKGAGNLDANSGYKPKRGTQNGSTILLTI
;
A
#
# COMPACT_ATOMS: atom_id res chain seq x y z
N MET A 1 -9.05 -19.96 -3.33
CA MET A 1 -8.01 -18.95 -3.00
C MET A 1 -8.72 -17.64 -2.69
N LEU A 2 -9.36 -17.53 -1.52
CA LEU A 2 -10.31 -16.44 -1.25
C LEU A 2 -9.90 -15.47 -0.15
N LEU A 3 -8.84 -15.71 0.62
CA LEU A 3 -8.37 -14.75 1.61
C LEU A 3 -6.86 -14.86 1.75
N LYS A 4 -6.10 -14.20 0.87
CA LYS A 4 -4.77 -13.70 1.25
C LYS A 4 -4.94 -12.26 1.68
N GLY A 5 -5.59 -12.08 2.82
CA GLY A 5 -5.89 -10.77 3.41
C GLY A 5 -5.37 -10.69 4.83
N VAL A 6 -4.11 -11.06 5.06
CA VAL A 6 -3.45 -10.55 6.27
C VAL A 6 -3.07 -9.13 5.90
N ALA A 7 -3.94 -8.19 6.24
CA ALA A 7 -3.63 -6.77 6.15
C ALA A 7 -2.25 -6.58 6.80
N ASN A 8 -1.31 -6.00 6.07
CA ASN A 8 -0.01 -5.67 6.61
C ASN A 8 -0.21 -4.89 7.90
N ARG A 9 0.61 -5.12 8.93
CA ARG A 9 0.45 -4.44 10.25
C ARG A 9 0.30 -2.91 10.08
N TRP A 10 0.98 -2.35 9.09
CA TRP A 10 0.89 -0.96 8.66
C TRP A 10 -0.51 -0.50 8.22
N GLN A 11 -1.28 -1.33 7.52
CA GLN A 11 -2.66 -1.02 7.10
C GLN A 11 -3.61 -0.94 8.30
N GLY A 12 -3.36 -1.75 9.34
CA GLY A 12 -4.12 -1.63 10.59
C GLY A 12 -3.93 -0.25 11.25
N TRP A 13 -2.69 0.25 11.26
CA TRP A 13 -2.38 1.59 11.75
C TRP A 13 -2.99 2.69 10.89
N GLU A 14 -2.92 2.55 9.56
CA GLU A 14 -3.55 3.47 8.61
C GLU A 14 -5.04 3.65 8.93
N TYR A 15 -5.83 2.56 8.95
CA TYR A 15 -7.26 2.66 9.21
C TYR A 15 -7.59 3.17 10.61
N SER A 16 -6.80 2.79 11.61
CA SER A 16 -7.00 3.25 12.99
C SER A 16 -6.78 4.76 13.12
N LEU A 17 -5.73 5.29 12.48
CA LEU A 17 -5.42 6.72 12.47
C LEU A 17 -6.43 7.52 11.64
N LEU A 18 -6.82 7.00 10.47
CA LEU A 18 -7.84 7.61 9.62
C LEU A 18 -9.17 7.76 10.36
N LEU A 19 -9.67 6.64 10.91
CA LEU A 19 -10.95 6.62 11.61
C LEU A 19 -10.88 7.39 12.93
N GLY A 20 -9.81 7.23 13.70
CA GLY A 20 -9.61 7.95 14.96
C GLY A 20 -9.58 9.47 14.75
N GLY A 21 -8.84 9.96 13.76
CA GLY A 21 -8.79 11.38 13.43
C GLY A 21 -10.13 11.91 12.93
N ALA A 22 -10.78 11.21 11.99
CA ALA A 22 -12.09 11.61 11.47
C ALA A 22 -13.17 11.64 12.57
N VAL A 23 -13.21 10.63 13.44
CA VAL A 23 -14.14 10.57 14.57
C VAL A 23 -13.83 11.66 15.58
N GLY A 24 -12.58 11.94 15.92
CA GLY A 24 -12.22 13.02 16.85
C GLY A 24 -12.76 14.38 16.37
N ASN A 25 -12.47 14.73 15.10
CA ASN A 25 -12.96 15.96 14.48
C ASN A 25 -14.49 15.99 14.31
N LEU A 26 -15.16 14.84 14.22
CA LEU A 26 -16.62 14.75 14.20
C LEU A 26 -17.20 15.00 15.60
N VAL A 27 -16.65 14.34 16.62
CA VAL A 27 -17.08 14.49 18.02
C VAL A 27 -16.93 15.94 18.47
N ASP A 28 -15.83 16.61 18.12
CA ASP A 28 -15.65 18.03 18.41
C ASP A 28 -16.77 18.88 17.82
N ARG A 29 -17.12 18.64 16.55
CA ARG A 29 -18.24 19.36 15.91
C ARG A 29 -19.59 19.07 16.58
N LEU A 30 -19.82 17.85 17.07
CA LEU A 30 -21.07 17.49 17.74
C LEU A 30 -21.19 18.08 19.15
N VAL A 31 -20.08 18.14 19.88
CA VAL A 31 -20.07 18.60 21.28
C VAL A 31 -19.89 20.12 21.37
N GLN A 32 -18.97 20.67 20.57
CA GLN A 32 -18.51 22.06 20.66
C GLN A 32 -19.10 22.95 19.53
N GLY A 33 -19.70 22.35 18.51
CA GLY A 33 -20.23 23.07 17.34
C GLY A 33 -19.19 23.46 16.30
N ALA A 34 -17.90 23.26 16.61
CA ALA A 34 -16.77 23.55 15.73
C ALA A 34 -15.62 22.56 16.03
N VAL A 35 -14.63 22.52 15.15
CA VAL A 35 -13.35 21.84 15.44
C VAL A 35 -12.49 22.79 16.26
N VAL A 36 -11.89 22.31 17.34
CA VAL A 36 -11.00 23.11 18.16
C VAL A 36 -9.56 22.83 17.79
N ASP A 37 -8.90 23.87 17.28
CA ASP A 37 -7.47 23.87 17.00
C ASP A 37 -6.73 24.41 18.23
N TYR A 38 -5.78 23.64 18.76
CA TYR A 38 -5.05 23.99 19.97
C TYR A 38 -3.53 23.93 19.82
N LEU A 39 -3.01 23.40 18.70
CA LEU A 39 -1.60 23.45 18.35
C LEU A 39 -1.39 24.59 17.36
N ASP A 40 -0.77 25.67 17.82
CA ASP A 40 -0.29 26.78 16.99
C ASP A 40 1.24 26.84 17.07
N PHE A 41 1.90 26.78 15.92
CA PHE A 41 3.35 26.86 15.82
C PHE A 41 3.76 28.18 15.18
N HIS A 42 4.60 28.94 15.87
CA HIS A 42 5.07 30.23 15.37
C HIS A 42 6.59 30.36 15.51
N ALA A 43 7.23 30.96 14.51
CA ALA A 43 8.67 31.20 14.49
C ALA A 43 8.98 32.47 13.69
N GLY A 44 9.80 33.37 14.27
CA GLY A 44 10.29 34.56 13.56
C GLY A 44 9.21 35.52 13.05
N GLY A 45 8.06 35.60 13.74
CA GLY A 45 6.91 36.41 13.32
C GLY A 45 6.00 35.76 12.27
N TRP A 46 6.32 34.54 11.86
CA TRP A 46 5.47 33.73 10.99
C TRP A 46 4.67 32.71 11.81
N HIS A 47 3.40 32.53 11.45
CA HIS A 47 2.48 31.60 12.08
C HIS A 47 2.13 30.48 11.10
N TRP A 48 2.39 29.24 11.51
CA TRP A 48 1.85 28.07 10.84
C TRP A 48 0.34 28.00 11.10
N SER A 49 -0.42 27.35 10.21
CA SER A 49 -1.85 27.15 10.43
C SER A 49 -2.07 26.35 11.70
N ALA A 50 -2.88 26.84 12.63
CA ALA A 50 -3.25 26.06 13.80
C ALA A 50 -3.88 24.72 13.37
N PHE A 51 -3.63 23.67 14.16
CA PHE A 51 -4.16 22.33 13.92
C PHE A 51 -4.40 21.59 15.24
N ASN A 52 -4.98 20.39 15.16
CA ASN A 52 -5.22 19.55 16.33
C ASN A 52 -4.63 18.13 16.17
N LEU A 53 -4.84 17.30 17.19
CA LEU A 53 -4.36 15.90 17.17
C LEU A 53 -5.09 15.06 16.13
N ALA A 54 -6.36 15.35 15.85
CA ALA A 54 -7.13 14.64 14.83
C ALA A 54 -6.53 14.87 13.42
N ASP A 55 -6.14 16.10 13.09
CA ASP A 55 -5.46 16.43 11.84
C ASP A 55 -4.09 15.77 11.76
N THR A 56 -3.37 15.72 12.87
CA THR A 56 -2.08 15.00 12.95
C THR A 56 -2.27 13.51 12.65
N ALA A 57 -3.31 12.88 13.19
CA ALA A 57 -3.63 11.48 12.92
C ALA A 57 -3.98 11.25 11.44
N LEU A 58 -4.77 12.14 10.83
CA LEU A 58 -5.10 12.08 9.40
C LEU A 58 -3.85 12.23 8.52
N CYS A 59 -2.95 13.16 8.85
CA CYS A 59 -1.67 13.32 8.17
C CYS A 59 -0.81 12.05 8.25
N LEU A 60 -0.68 11.44 9.43
CA LEU A 60 0.07 10.20 9.61
C LEU A 60 -0.55 9.04 8.83
N SER A 61 -1.88 8.92 8.81
CA SER A 61 -2.58 7.93 7.98
C SER A 61 -2.22 8.09 6.50
N ALA A 62 -2.30 9.31 5.97
CA ALA A 62 -1.98 9.58 4.57
C ALA A 62 -0.52 9.24 4.25
N LEU A 63 0.41 9.55 5.16
CA LEU A 63 1.82 9.21 5.01
C LEU A 63 2.06 7.70 4.97
N ILE A 64 1.39 6.92 5.84
CA ILE A 64 1.51 5.45 5.85
C ILE A 64 0.99 4.85 4.54
N LEU A 65 -0.16 5.32 4.06
CA LEU A 65 -0.75 4.87 2.79
C LEU A 65 0.19 5.19 1.61
N LEU A 66 0.70 6.43 1.55
CA LEU A 66 1.62 6.86 0.50
C LEU A 66 2.91 6.03 0.53
N TRP A 67 3.46 5.78 1.71
CA TRP A 67 4.65 4.95 1.88
C TRP A 67 4.44 3.53 1.36
N GLY A 68 3.29 2.91 1.67
CA GLY A 68 2.94 1.58 1.19
C GLY A 68 2.82 1.49 -0.34
N THR A 69 2.23 2.51 -0.98
CA THR A 69 2.05 2.54 -2.44
C THR A 69 3.35 2.79 -3.20
N LEU A 70 4.22 3.67 -2.70
CA LEU A 70 5.52 3.95 -3.31
C LEU A 70 6.45 2.74 -3.29
N LEU A 71 6.52 2.00 -2.18
CA LEU A 71 7.34 0.78 -2.09
C LEU A 71 6.82 -0.36 -2.97
N SER A 72 5.50 -0.48 -3.14
CA SER A 72 4.89 -1.52 -3.98
C SER A 72 5.15 -1.29 -5.47
N SER A 73 5.26 -0.03 -5.89
CA SER A 73 5.48 0.36 -7.29
C SER A 73 6.86 -0.05 -7.84
N ALA A 74 7.86 -0.20 -6.96
CA ALA A 74 9.23 -0.57 -7.34
C ALA A 74 9.38 -2.01 -7.89
N GLN A 75 8.40 -2.89 -7.68
CA GLN A 75 8.45 -4.28 -8.16
C GLN A 75 7.94 -4.46 -9.60
N SER A 76 7.40 -3.42 -10.24
CA SER A 76 6.74 -3.54 -11.54
C SER A 76 7.68 -3.42 -12.75
N LYS A 77 9.01 -3.40 -12.58
CA LYS A 77 9.95 -3.16 -13.69
C LYS A 77 11.00 -4.26 -13.85
N ALA A 78 10.62 -5.35 -14.51
CA ALA A 78 11.53 -6.14 -15.31
C ALA A 78 10.83 -6.53 -16.63
N PRO A 79 11.15 -5.91 -17.78
CA PRO A 79 10.70 -6.43 -19.06
C PRO A 79 11.29 -7.85 -19.24
N PRO A 80 10.49 -8.85 -19.66
CA PRO A 80 11.02 -10.17 -20.00
C PRO A 80 12.07 -9.97 -21.08
N SER A 81 13.33 -10.23 -20.74
CA SER A 81 14.42 -10.21 -21.70
C SER A 81 14.07 -11.14 -22.85
N LEU A 82 14.14 -10.62 -24.08
CA LEU A 82 14.22 -11.43 -25.27
C LEU A 82 15.30 -12.49 -25.05
N SER A 83 14.80 -13.71 -24.93
CA SER A 83 15.51 -14.96 -24.79
C SER A 83 16.74 -15.02 -25.69
N LYS A 84 17.93 -14.98 -25.08
CA LYS A 84 19.13 -15.64 -25.61
C LYS A 84 18.75 -17.09 -25.94
N GLY A 85 18.61 -17.40 -27.22
CA GLY A 85 18.20 -18.74 -27.65
C GLY A 85 18.23 -18.96 -29.15
N ALA A 86 19.16 -18.33 -29.87
CA ALA A 86 19.56 -18.79 -31.20
C ALA A 86 20.78 -19.71 -31.02
N GLY A 87 20.55 -20.98 -30.73
CA GLY A 87 21.63 -21.93 -30.52
C GLY A 87 21.12 -23.32 -30.20
N ASN A 88 21.18 -24.19 -31.21
CA ASN A 88 21.15 -25.65 -31.13
C ASN A 88 19.75 -26.29 -31.01
N LEU A 89 19.17 -26.60 -32.17
CA LEU A 89 18.08 -27.55 -32.34
C LEU A 89 18.72 -28.94 -32.49
N ASP A 90 18.90 -29.65 -31.39
CA ASP A 90 19.32 -31.05 -31.39
C ASP A 90 18.11 -31.96 -31.58
N ALA A 91 17.95 -32.39 -32.84
CA ALA A 91 17.11 -33.52 -33.22
C ALA A 91 17.70 -34.83 -32.65
N ASN A 92 17.32 -35.20 -31.43
CA ASN A 92 17.32 -36.56 -30.84
C ASN A 92 17.48 -36.46 -29.32
N SER A 93 16.40 -36.26 -28.58
CA SER A 93 16.40 -36.68 -27.17
C SER A 93 14.99 -36.94 -26.71
N GLY A 94 14.72 -38.23 -26.47
CA GLY A 94 13.44 -38.75 -26.02
C GLY A 94 12.93 -37.99 -24.80
N TYR A 95 11.85 -37.24 -25.01
CA TYR A 95 11.13 -36.57 -23.96
C TYR A 95 10.63 -37.59 -22.91
N LYS A 96 11.19 -37.52 -21.70
CA LYS A 96 10.59 -38.07 -20.47
C LYS A 96 10.19 -36.91 -19.56
N PRO A 97 8.90 -36.77 -19.18
CA PRO A 97 8.51 -35.71 -18.26
C PRO A 97 8.94 -36.07 -16.84
N LYS A 98 9.71 -35.19 -16.20
CA LYS A 98 9.97 -35.23 -14.75
C LYS A 98 9.09 -34.19 -14.04
N ARG A 99 8.33 -34.67 -13.05
CA ARG A 99 7.54 -33.88 -12.09
C ARG A 99 8.40 -32.79 -11.46
N GLY A 100 7.96 -31.54 -11.59
CA GLY A 100 8.50 -30.39 -10.90
C GLY A 100 7.36 -29.53 -10.38
N THR A 101 7.22 -29.49 -9.06
CA THR A 101 6.48 -28.49 -8.30
C THR A 101 6.78 -27.09 -8.83
N GLN A 102 5.78 -26.42 -9.41
CA GLN A 102 5.77 -24.97 -9.52
C GLN A 102 4.36 -24.47 -9.23
N ASN A 103 4.21 -23.91 -8.03
CA ASN A 103 3.10 -23.06 -7.66
C ASN A 103 3.10 -21.85 -8.60
N GLY A 104 2.11 -21.78 -9.49
CA GLY A 104 1.95 -20.70 -10.45
C GLY A 104 0.64 -20.88 -11.18
N SER A 105 -0.43 -20.35 -10.59
CA SER A 105 -1.81 -20.45 -11.07
C SER A 105 -1.99 -19.69 -12.40
N THR A 106 -1.60 -20.32 -13.51
CA THR A 106 -2.04 -19.95 -14.85
C THR A 106 -3.44 -20.52 -15.06
N ILE A 107 -4.47 -19.71 -14.79
CA ILE A 107 -5.83 -20.05 -15.22
C ILE A 107 -5.95 -19.59 -16.67
N LEU A 108 -5.85 -20.57 -17.57
CA LEU A 108 -6.41 -20.51 -18.91
C LEU A 108 -7.89 -20.17 -18.79
N LEU A 109 -8.27 -18.97 -19.24
CA LEU A 109 -9.62 -18.68 -19.69
C LEU A 109 -9.92 -19.63 -20.85
N THR A 110 -10.72 -20.65 -20.56
CA THR A 110 -11.43 -21.44 -21.57
C THR A 110 -12.86 -21.54 -21.07
N ILE A 111 -13.71 -20.77 -21.77
CA ILE A 111 -15.18 -20.65 -21.72
C ILE A 111 -15.79 -20.07 -20.44
#